data_AF-Q23DG8-F1
#
_entry.id   AF-Q23DG8-F1
#
_cell.length_a   1.000
_cell.length_b   1.000
_cell.length_c   1.000
_cell.angle_alpha   90.00
_cell.angle_beta   90.00
_cell.angle_gamma   90.00
#
_symmetry.space_group_name_H-M   'P 1'
#
loop_
_entity.id
_entity.type
_entity.pdbx_description
1 polymer ?
#
loop_
_entity_poly.entity_id
_entity_poly.type
_entity_poly.pdbx_seq_one_letter_code
_entity_poly.pdbx_strand_id
1 'polypeptide(L)'
;MRYLKIEKEKLVSCKKQEQEVQRIRRRKGNQKLNSIAKQQRVKRRDYQQNIKQNKEVKNPKKLIKQQIINKVKKRKKMFRGLTKFNKVFALNSFKNSLVAVPKANLNHVQNMLEENLKYDAQKYNDEVAVIQKTSRIYKPTYTIEFNREGEVLVYSADPIKNSVVYFKYPYVLYEAAIPLFIWAWIYNPLELSKNAVNSLLIYPNIAWIPRMWYWRSLQYKIQKMYLLRGGKVAKIETQSLAGDRFTSWVETYQFHPLTQDQKNFDNQDNAEFLEDEGQLKYELGVQLDNLQEMGTTSQDIVINFMKEGTVHHPELFEAIVKGYNIDTSDYVINTANNLRAREGNHNH
;
A
#
# COMPACT_ATOMS: atom_id res chain seq x y z
N MET A 1 17.09 9.76 -21.19
CA MET A 1 17.60 9.85 -22.59
C MET A 1 17.98 8.49 -23.17
N ARG A 2 18.60 7.57 -22.41
CA ARG A 2 18.97 6.21 -22.87
C ARG A 2 17.81 5.40 -23.47
N TYR A 3 16.62 5.41 -22.86
CA TYR A 3 15.46 4.64 -23.33
C TYR A 3 15.00 4.99 -24.76
N LEU A 4 14.98 6.28 -25.09
CA LEU A 4 14.54 6.77 -26.42
C LEU A 4 15.55 6.43 -27.52
N LYS A 5 16.82 6.26 -27.16
CA LYS A 5 17.87 5.78 -28.07
C LYS A 5 17.67 4.30 -28.40
N ILE A 6 17.42 3.48 -27.38
CA ILE A 6 17.14 2.03 -27.52
C ILE A 6 15.92 1.77 -28.40
N GLU A 7 14.82 2.50 -28.18
CA GLU A 7 13.59 2.39 -29.00
C GLU A 7 13.81 2.77 -30.47
N LYS A 8 14.64 3.79 -30.75
CA LYS A 8 15.00 4.16 -32.12
C LYS A 8 15.83 3.07 -32.80
N GLU A 9 16.78 2.46 -32.09
CA GLU A 9 17.61 1.36 -32.61
C GLU A 9 16.77 0.12 -32.93
N LYS A 10 15.83 -0.24 -32.04
CA LYS A 10 14.84 -1.31 -32.29
C LYS A 10 13.99 -1.03 -33.53
N LEU A 11 13.53 0.21 -33.72
CA LEU A 11 12.75 0.60 -34.89
C LEU A 11 13.57 0.48 -36.19
N VAL A 12 14.85 0.85 -36.19
CA VAL A 12 15.74 0.71 -37.35
C VAL A 12 15.96 -0.76 -37.68
N SER A 13 16.24 -1.59 -36.67
CA SER A 13 16.39 -3.04 -36.85
C SER A 13 15.13 -3.68 -37.44
N CYS A 14 13.95 -3.35 -36.90
CA CYS A 14 12.67 -3.86 -37.38
C CYS A 14 12.38 -3.47 -38.84
N LYS A 15 12.78 -2.26 -39.28
CA LYS A 15 12.64 -1.84 -40.69
C LYS A 15 13.54 -2.64 -41.63
N LYS A 16 14.77 -2.98 -41.22
CA LYS A 16 15.68 -3.81 -42.03
C LYS A 16 15.11 -5.21 -42.23
N GLN A 17 14.59 -5.82 -41.15
CA GLN A 17 13.92 -7.12 -41.22
C GLN A 17 12.67 -7.09 -42.12
N GLU A 18 11.87 -6.02 -42.07
CA GLU A 18 10.70 -5.87 -42.95
C GLU A 18 11.10 -5.78 -44.43
N GLN A 19 12.19 -5.05 -44.74
CA GLN A 19 12.71 -4.95 -46.11
C GLN A 19 13.23 -6.31 -46.62
N GLU A 20 13.89 -7.09 -45.77
CA GLU A 20 14.40 -8.41 -46.11
C GLU A 20 13.25 -9.41 -46.39
N VAL A 21 12.23 -9.43 -45.53
CA VAL A 21 11.03 -10.26 -45.74
C VAL A 21 10.31 -9.87 -47.03
N GLN A 22 10.24 -8.57 -47.35
CA GLN A 22 9.66 -8.10 -48.61
C GLN A 22 10.48 -8.54 -49.85
N ARG A 23 11.82 -8.54 -49.76
CA ARG A 23 12.69 -9.06 -50.84
C ARG A 23 12.48 -10.55 -51.07
N ILE A 24 12.42 -11.35 -49.99
CA ILE A 24 12.19 -12.80 -50.07
C ILE A 24 10.79 -13.09 -50.62
N ARG A 25 9.78 -12.32 -50.20
CA ARG A 25 8.40 -12.47 -50.67
C ARG A 25 8.27 -12.27 -52.18
N ARG A 26 8.96 -11.29 -52.77
CA ARG A 26 8.98 -11.06 -54.23
C ARG A 26 9.56 -12.24 -55.01
N ARG A 27 10.39 -13.08 -54.38
CA ARG A 27 11.02 -14.24 -55.03
C ARG A 27 10.24 -15.55 -54.89
N LYS A 28 9.48 -15.74 -53.80
CA LYS A 28 8.96 -17.07 -53.43
C LYS A 28 7.45 -17.20 -53.27
N GLY A 29 6.66 -16.11 -53.41
CA GLY A 29 5.20 -16.19 -53.43
C GLY A 29 4.53 -16.92 -52.26
N ASN A 30 5.17 -16.98 -51.09
CA ASN A 30 4.81 -17.92 -50.03
C ASN A 30 3.87 -17.29 -48.98
N GLN A 31 2.75 -17.94 -48.68
CA GLN A 31 1.77 -17.52 -47.68
C GLN A 31 2.38 -17.35 -46.27
N LYS A 32 3.39 -18.14 -45.91
CA LYS A 32 4.10 -18.04 -44.62
C LYS A 32 4.88 -16.72 -44.45
N LEU A 33 5.29 -16.09 -45.56
CA LEU A 33 5.94 -14.77 -45.51
C LEU A 33 4.93 -13.63 -45.27
N ASN A 34 3.64 -13.85 -45.55
CA ASN A 34 2.60 -12.85 -45.30
C ASN A 34 2.31 -12.69 -43.80
N SER A 35 2.30 -13.79 -43.05
CA SER A 35 2.09 -13.75 -41.59
C SER A 35 3.28 -13.09 -40.88
N ILE A 36 4.51 -13.40 -41.28
CA ILE A 36 5.73 -12.78 -40.75
C ILE A 36 5.76 -11.27 -41.05
N ALA A 37 5.44 -10.87 -42.28
CA ALA A 37 5.35 -9.45 -42.65
C ALA A 37 4.25 -8.72 -41.85
N LYS A 38 3.11 -9.38 -41.58
CA LYS A 38 2.04 -8.82 -40.75
C LYS A 38 2.51 -8.61 -39.30
N GLN A 39 3.21 -9.58 -38.71
CA GLN A 39 3.77 -9.46 -37.35
C GLN A 39 4.80 -8.35 -37.25
N GLN A 40 5.70 -8.22 -38.22
CA GLN A 40 6.71 -7.14 -38.23
C GLN A 40 6.06 -5.75 -38.37
N ARG A 41 4.97 -5.62 -39.13
CA ARG A 41 4.19 -4.37 -39.21
C ARG A 41 3.54 -3.99 -37.88
N VAL A 42 3.07 -4.96 -37.10
CA VAL A 42 2.51 -4.72 -35.76
C VAL A 42 3.62 -4.23 -34.82
N LYS A 43 4.73 -4.97 -34.72
CA LYS A 43 5.90 -4.56 -33.89
C LYS A 43 6.39 -3.15 -34.24
N ARG A 44 6.46 -2.82 -35.53
CA ARG A 44 6.83 -1.48 -35.99
C ARG A 44 5.85 -0.39 -35.53
N ARG A 45 4.54 -0.67 -35.53
CA ARG A 45 3.52 0.28 -35.03
C ARG A 45 3.69 0.52 -33.55
N ASP A 46 3.94 -0.53 -32.77
CA ASP A 46 4.10 -0.44 -31.31
C ASP A 46 5.33 0.40 -30.95
N TYR A 47 6.48 0.15 -31.59
CA TYR A 47 7.68 1.00 -31.41
C TYR A 47 7.45 2.46 -31.80
N GLN A 48 6.69 2.71 -32.87
CA GLN A 48 6.34 4.07 -33.28
C GLN A 48 5.41 4.76 -32.28
N GLN A 49 4.47 4.02 -31.65
CA GLN A 49 3.60 4.55 -30.61
C GLN A 49 4.39 4.87 -29.34
N ASN A 50 5.27 3.97 -28.90
CA ASN A 50 6.14 4.19 -27.74
C ASN A 50 7.05 5.41 -27.93
N ILE A 51 7.64 5.59 -29.11
CA ILE A 51 8.46 6.77 -29.42
C ILE A 51 7.61 8.05 -29.41
N LYS A 52 6.37 8.02 -29.89
CA LYS A 52 5.46 9.19 -29.87
C LYS A 52 5.06 9.54 -28.45
N GLN A 53 4.60 8.58 -27.66
CA GLN A 53 4.24 8.78 -26.26
C GLN A 53 5.42 9.34 -25.46
N ASN A 54 6.61 8.75 -25.59
CA ASN A 54 7.81 9.22 -24.89
C ASN A 54 8.30 10.61 -25.35
N LYS A 55 7.98 11.04 -26.58
CA LYS A 55 8.23 12.43 -27.03
C LYS A 55 7.20 13.41 -26.48
N GLU A 56 5.97 12.96 -26.28
CA GLU A 56 4.87 13.77 -25.72
C GLU A 56 5.04 14.00 -24.21
N VAL A 57 5.55 13.00 -23.47
CA VAL A 57 5.91 13.17 -22.03
C VAL A 57 6.96 14.27 -21.82
N LYS A 58 7.86 14.49 -22.78
CA LYS A 58 8.89 15.54 -22.69
C LYS A 58 8.37 16.97 -22.89
N ASN A 59 7.12 17.15 -23.32
CA ASN A 59 6.58 18.49 -23.56
C ASN A 59 5.08 18.52 -23.21
N PRO A 60 4.73 18.52 -21.90
CA PRO A 60 3.35 18.37 -21.43
C PRO A 60 2.41 19.45 -22.00
N LYS A 61 2.93 20.66 -22.26
CA LYS A 61 2.20 21.75 -22.92
C LYS A 61 1.71 21.38 -24.33
N LYS A 62 2.48 20.60 -25.09
CA LYS A 62 2.06 20.11 -26.42
C LYS A 62 0.99 19.01 -26.31
N LEU A 63 1.10 18.11 -25.33
CA LEU A 63 0.13 17.04 -25.10
C LEU A 63 -1.26 17.62 -24.76
N ILE A 64 -1.31 18.58 -23.84
CA ILE A 64 -2.55 19.27 -23.44
C ILE A 64 -3.19 19.97 -24.66
N LYS A 65 -2.39 20.70 -25.45
CA LYS A 65 -2.87 21.36 -26.68
C LYS A 65 -3.43 20.34 -27.71
N GLN A 66 -2.78 19.20 -27.87
CA GLN A 66 -3.21 18.13 -28.78
C GLN A 66 -4.55 17.49 -28.32
N GLN A 67 -4.70 17.25 -27.01
CA GLN A 67 -5.93 16.70 -26.43
C GLN A 67 -7.12 17.66 -26.58
N ILE A 68 -6.89 18.98 -26.39
CA ILE A 68 -7.91 20.01 -26.63
C ILE A 68 -8.33 20.02 -28.10
N ILE A 69 -7.38 20.00 -29.05
CA ILE A 69 -7.68 19.97 -30.49
C ILE A 69 -8.49 18.71 -30.86
N ASN A 70 -8.15 17.54 -30.30
CA ASN A 70 -8.86 16.30 -30.55
C ASN A 70 -10.29 16.31 -29.98
N LYS A 71 -10.50 16.86 -28.77
CA LYS A 71 -11.85 17.08 -28.22
C LYS A 71 -12.68 18.01 -29.09
N VAL A 72 -12.11 19.11 -29.58
CA VAL A 72 -12.79 20.05 -30.49
C VAL A 72 -13.14 19.39 -31.82
N LYS A 73 -12.24 18.60 -32.42
CA LYS A 73 -12.52 17.86 -33.66
C LYS A 73 -13.61 16.81 -33.46
N LYS A 74 -13.60 16.08 -32.34
CA LYS A 74 -14.64 15.08 -32.02
C LYS A 74 -16.01 15.73 -31.84
N ARG A 75 -16.09 16.89 -31.16
CA ARG A 75 -17.32 17.70 -31.07
C ARG A 75 -17.78 18.19 -32.44
N LYS A 76 -16.90 18.77 -33.26
CA LYS A 76 -17.25 19.19 -34.64
C LYS A 76 -17.76 18.03 -35.51
N LYS A 77 -17.25 16.81 -35.31
CA LYS A 77 -17.72 15.62 -36.03
C LYS A 77 -19.12 15.18 -35.56
N MET A 78 -19.41 15.24 -34.26
CA MET A 78 -20.76 15.00 -33.74
C MET A 78 -21.78 16.02 -34.29
N PHE A 79 -21.41 17.28 -34.43
CA PHE A 79 -22.30 18.31 -34.99
C PHE A 79 -22.52 18.21 -36.51
N ARG A 80 -21.72 17.41 -37.24
CA ARG A 80 -21.91 17.19 -38.68
C ARG A 80 -23.03 16.19 -39.01
N GLY A 81 -23.47 15.38 -38.04
CA GLY A 81 -24.55 14.40 -38.20
C GLY A 81 -25.95 14.92 -37.90
N LEU A 82 -26.10 16.20 -37.49
CA LEU A 82 -27.41 16.80 -37.24
C LEU A 82 -28.05 17.25 -38.57
N THR A 83 -29.28 16.79 -38.80
CA THR A 83 -30.13 17.14 -39.95
C THR A 83 -30.34 18.65 -40.05
N LYS A 84 -30.60 19.18 -41.27
CA LYS A 84 -30.73 20.62 -41.55
C LYS A 84 -31.70 21.34 -40.58
N PHE A 85 -32.72 20.66 -40.08
CA PHE A 85 -33.70 21.21 -39.15
C PHE A 85 -33.11 21.53 -37.76
N ASN A 86 -32.22 20.68 -37.22
CA ASN A 86 -31.56 20.93 -35.94
C ASN A 86 -30.42 21.96 -36.03
N LYS A 87 -29.87 22.18 -37.23
CA LYS A 87 -28.87 23.26 -37.44
C LYS A 87 -29.48 24.65 -37.37
N VAL A 88 -30.71 24.84 -37.84
CA VAL A 88 -31.38 26.15 -37.82
C VAL A 88 -31.80 26.53 -36.39
N PHE A 89 -32.32 25.57 -35.61
CA PHE A 89 -32.63 25.81 -34.19
C PHE A 89 -31.37 26.09 -33.34
N ALA A 90 -30.27 25.36 -33.58
CA ALA A 90 -29.01 25.60 -32.89
C ALA A 90 -28.32 26.92 -33.30
N LEU A 91 -28.48 27.38 -34.55
CA LEU A 91 -27.90 28.65 -35.02
C LEU A 91 -28.71 29.88 -34.60
N ASN A 92 -30.04 29.78 -34.51
CA ASN A 92 -30.88 30.90 -34.06
C ASN A 92 -30.86 31.09 -32.53
N SER A 93 -30.72 30.00 -31.76
CA SER A 93 -30.45 30.08 -30.31
C SER A 93 -29.07 30.71 -30.00
N PHE A 94 -28.09 30.54 -30.89
CA PHE A 94 -26.76 31.15 -30.73
C PHE A 94 -26.66 32.60 -31.21
N LYS A 95 -27.52 33.05 -32.13
CA LYS A 95 -27.47 34.45 -32.61
C LYS A 95 -28.13 35.45 -31.65
N ASN A 96 -29.14 35.03 -30.89
CA ASN A 96 -29.84 35.92 -29.95
C ASN A 96 -29.23 35.95 -28.54
N SER A 97 -28.16 35.20 -28.27
CA SER A 97 -27.39 35.26 -27.01
C SER A 97 -26.02 35.92 -27.15
N LEU A 98 -25.68 36.43 -28.34
CA LEU A 98 -24.50 37.27 -28.57
C LEU A 98 -24.82 38.75 -28.32
N VAL A 99 -25.41 39.06 -27.17
CA VAL A 99 -25.01 40.29 -26.49
C VAL A 99 -23.53 40.07 -26.16
N ALA A 100 -22.67 41.03 -26.52
CA ALA A 100 -21.25 40.95 -26.22
C ALA A 100 -21.06 40.77 -24.71
N VAL A 101 -20.98 39.52 -24.25
CA VAL A 101 -20.59 39.20 -22.89
C VAL A 101 -19.18 39.77 -22.78
N PRO A 102 -18.93 40.78 -21.93
CA PRO A 102 -17.58 41.27 -21.72
C PRO A 102 -16.74 40.04 -21.40
N LYS A 103 -15.57 39.90 -22.04
CA LYS A 103 -14.65 38.79 -21.77
C LYS A 103 -14.41 38.79 -20.26
N ALA A 104 -15.16 37.96 -19.53
CA ALA A 104 -14.99 37.81 -18.11
C ALA A 104 -13.54 37.37 -17.99
N ASN A 105 -12.75 38.16 -17.26
CA ASN A 105 -11.34 37.88 -17.07
C ASN A 105 -11.31 36.62 -16.20
N LEU A 106 -11.35 35.45 -16.85
CA LEU A 106 -11.40 34.12 -16.23
C LEU A 106 -10.06 33.77 -15.57
N ASN A 107 -9.25 34.77 -15.23
CA ASN A 107 -8.01 34.63 -14.50
C ASN A 107 -8.25 33.85 -13.21
N HIS A 108 -9.40 34.05 -12.53
CA HIS A 108 -9.74 33.25 -11.35
C HIS A 108 -9.94 31.75 -11.67
N VAL A 109 -10.57 31.42 -12.80
CA VAL A 109 -10.77 30.02 -13.22
C VAL A 109 -9.46 29.39 -13.67
N GLN A 110 -8.61 30.17 -14.34
CA GLN A 110 -7.25 29.74 -14.70
C GLN A 110 -6.39 29.52 -13.47
N ASN A 111 -6.44 30.43 -12.49
CA ASN A 111 -5.74 30.33 -11.22
C ASN A 111 -6.21 29.09 -10.43
N MET A 112 -7.52 28.85 -10.32
CA MET A 112 -8.03 27.63 -9.68
C MET A 112 -7.60 26.35 -10.40
N LEU A 113 -7.57 26.35 -11.74
CA LEU A 113 -7.08 25.21 -12.51
C LEU A 113 -5.58 24.97 -12.29
N GLU A 114 -4.79 26.04 -12.24
CA GLU A 114 -3.35 25.96 -11.94
C GLU A 114 -3.08 25.53 -10.50
N GLU A 115 -3.86 25.99 -9.54
CA GLU A 115 -3.78 25.56 -8.13
C GLU A 115 -4.16 24.09 -7.97
N ASN A 116 -5.27 23.65 -8.57
CA ASN A 116 -5.64 22.23 -8.56
C ASN A 116 -4.59 21.36 -9.24
N LEU A 117 -4.01 21.81 -10.35
CA LEU A 117 -2.92 21.09 -11.03
C LEU A 117 -1.64 21.06 -10.18
N LYS A 118 -1.32 22.14 -9.46
CA LYS A 118 -0.19 22.17 -8.51
C LYS A 118 -0.45 21.24 -7.34
N TYR A 119 -1.65 21.23 -6.79
CA TYR A 119 -2.06 20.33 -5.72
C TYR A 119 -2.00 18.86 -6.16
N ASP A 120 -2.53 18.52 -7.33
CA ASP A 120 -2.45 17.17 -7.87
C ASP A 120 -1.01 16.75 -8.19
N ALA A 121 -0.19 17.67 -8.71
CA ALA A 121 1.22 17.41 -8.97
C ALA A 121 2.03 17.26 -7.68
N GLN A 122 1.69 18.03 -6.64
CA GLN A 122 2.30 17.94 -5.33
C GLN A 122 1.89 16.63 -4.66
N LYS A 123 0.60 16.29 -4.63
CA LYS A 123 0.11 14.99 -4.18
C LYS A 123 0.78 13.83 -4.92
N TYR A 124 0.95 13.92 -6.24
CA TYR A 124 1.65 12.90 -7.01
C TYR A 124 3.15 12.84 -6.70
N ASN A 125 3.80 13.99 -6.50
CA ASN A 125 5.21 14.03 -6.09
C ASN A 125 5.41 13.52 -4.66
N ASP A 126 4.47 13.81 -3.76
CA ASP A 126 4.46 13.33 -2.38
C ASP A 126 4.18 11.82 -2.38
N GLU A 127 3.21 11.31 -3.15
CA GLU A 127 2.96 9.87 -3.31
C GLU A 127 4.15 9.13 -3.95
N VAL A 128 4.83 9.74 -4.94
CA VAL A 128 6.02 9.16 -5.59
C VAL A 128 7.28 9.27 -4.71
N ALA A 129 7.38 10.29 -3.86
CA ALA A 129 8.45 10.43 -2.88
C ALA A 129 8.24 9.49 -1.68
N VAL A 130 6.99 9.21 -1.30
CA VAL A 130 6.60 8.27 -0.25
C VAL A 130 6.82 6.82 -0.68
N ILE A 131 6.59 6.48 -1.96
CA ILE A 131 6.98 5.17 -2.51
C ILE A 131 8.45 5.25 -2.93
N GLN A 132 9.37 5.32 -1.96
CA GLN A 132 10.75 4.97 -2.24
C GLN A 132 10.78 3.50 -2.68
N LYS A 133 10.87 3.27 -3.98
CA LYS A 133 11.23 1.95 -4.52
C LYS A 133 12.63 1.63 -4.04
N THR A 134 12.76 1.04 -2.87
CA THR A 134 14.04 0.56 -2.39
C THR A 134 14.59 -0.45 -3.40
N SER A 135 15.78 -0.17 -3.91
CA SER A 135 16.53 -1.07 -4.79
C SER A 135 17.17 -2.23 -4.02
N ARG A 136 16.91 -2.33 -2.71
CA ARG A 136 17.47 -3.35 -1.82
C ARG A 136 16.71 -4.65 -2.05
N ILE A 137 17.40 -5.60 -2.69
CA ILE A 137 16.88 -6.93 -2.97
C ILE A 137 17.74 -7.93 -2.22
N TYR A 138 17.11 -8.75 -1.40
CA TYR A 138 17.76 -9.83 -0.67
C TYR A 138 17.45 -11.16 -1.35
N LYS A 139 18.47 -11.98 -1.61
CA LYS A 139 18.30 -13.33 -2.18
C LYS A 139 18.47 -14.37 -1.07
N PRO A 140 17.41 -15.13 -0.73
CA PRO A 140 17.49 -16.20 0.26
C PRO A 140 18.51 -17.27 -0.12
N THR A 141 19.16 -17.88 0.88
CA THR A 141 20.10 -18.99 0.70
C THR A 141 19.40 -20.30 0.32
N TYR A 142 18.15 -20.47 0.74
CA TYR A 142 17.35 -21.68 0.53
C TYR A 142 16.09 -21.40 -0.30
N THR A 143 15.48 -22.46 -0.83
CA THR A 143 14.24 -22.37 -1.59
C THR A 143 13.07 -22.10 -0.64
N ILE A 144 12.34 -21.01 -0.87
CA ILE A 144 11.19 -20.65 -0.03
C ILE A 144 10.01 -21.55 -0.40
N GLU A 145 9.40 -22.19 0.61
CA GLU A 145 8.18 -22.96 0.44
C GLU A 145 6.94 -22.16 0.83
N PHE A 146 6.19 -21.66 -0.15
CA PHE A 146 4.92 -20.99 0.10
C PHE A 146 3.79 -21.99 0.30
N ASN A 147 2.84 -21.65 1.18
CA ASN A 147 1.58 -22.37 1.26
C ASN A 147 0.74 -22.16 -0.02
N ARG A 148 -0.40 -22.85 -0.11
CA ARG A 148 -1.32 -22.74 -1.26
C ARG A 148 -1.83 -21.31 -1.51
N GLU A 149 -1.94 -20.51 -0.45
CA GLU A 149 -2.38 -19.11 -0.52
C GLU A 149 -1.24 -18.17 -0.95
N GLY A 150 -0.01 -18.66 -1.07
CA GLY A 150 1.15 -17.86 -1.41
C GLY A 150 1.73 -17.11 -0.21
N GLU A 151 1.53 -17.61 1.00
CA GLU A 151 2.03 -17.04 2.25
C GLU A 151 3.07 -17.97 2.89
N VAL A 152 4.07 -17.38 3.56
CA VAL A 152 5.07 -18.08 4.39
C VAL A 152 5.00 -17.46 5.78
N LEU A 153 4.77 -18.27 6.81
CA LEU A 153 4.80 -17.78 8.19
C LEU A 153 6.25 -17.53 8.59
N VAL A 154 6.57 -16.29 8.95
CA VAL A 154 7.95 -15.88 9.29
C VAL A 154 8.10 -15.73 10.81
N TYR A 155 7.06 -15.24 11.49
CA TYR A 155 7.06 -15.01 12.93
C TYR A 155 5.69 -15.30 13.53
N SER A 156 5.65 -15.85 14.75
CA SER A 156 4.42 -16.01 15.54
C SER A 156 4.64 -15.82 17.03
N ALA A 157 3.70 -15.21 17.73
CA ALA A 157 3.66 -15.09 19.18
C ALA A 157 2.22 -15.08 19.69
N ASP A 158 2.05 -15.26 21.00
CA ASP A 158 0.77 -15.08 21.68
C ASP A 158 0.89 -13.88 22.65
N PRO A 159 0.54 -12.66 22.20
CA PRO A 159 0.72 -11.47 23.02
C PRO A 159 -0.06 -11.49 24.32
N ILE A 160 -1.22 -12.15 24.35
CA ILE A 160 -2.09 -12.18 25.54
C ILE A 160 -1.46 -13.05 26.63
N LYS A 161 -0.81 -14.16 26.27
CA LYS A 161 -0.15 -15.04 27.24
C LYS A 161 1.17 -14.46 27.73
N ASN A 162 1.95 -13.86 26.83
CA ASN A 162 3.33 -13.48 27.10
C ASN A 162 3.46 -12.03 27.58
N SER A 163 2.47 -11.16 27.36
CA SER A 163 2.52 -9.81 27.90
C SER A 163 2.45 -9.83 29.42
N VAL A 164 3.34 -9.06 30.06
CA VAL A 164 3.27 -8.81 31.49
C VAL A 164 1.98 -8.03 31.75
N VAL A 165 0.95 -8.76 32.17
CA VAL A 165 -0.31 -8.18 32.60
C VAL A 165 -0.03 -7.39 33.87
N TYR A 166 0.13 -6.07 33.77
CA TYR A 166 0.33 -5.20 34.94
C TYR A 166 -0.83 -5.29 35.95
N PHE A 167 -1.98 -5.81 35.52
CA PHE A 167 -3.22 -5.86 36.29
C PHE A 167 -3.95 -7.21 36.17
N LYS A 168 -3.24 -8.34 36.37
CA LYS A 168 -3.92 -9.58 36.79
C LYS A 168 -4.65 -9.26 38.11
N TYR A 169 -5.92 -9.67 38.22
CA TYR A 169 -6.79 -9.62 39.42
C TYR A 169 -6.11 -9.09 40.71
N PRO A 170 -6.60 -7.99 41.33
CA PRO A 170 -8.02 -7.65 41.52
C PRO A 170 -8.52 -6.44 40.73
N TYR A 171 -7.86 -6.07 39.64
CA TYR A 171 -8.21 -4.87 38.86
C TYR A 171 -9.43 -5.04 37.94
N VAL A 172 -10.04 -6.22 37.85
CA VAL A 172 -11.39 -6.34 37.25
C VAL A 172 -12.47 -5.98 38.27
N LEU A 173 -12.13 -5.97 39.56
CA LEU A 173 -13.05 -5.75 40.65
C LEU A 173 -13.56 -4.31 40.68
N TYR A 174 -12.77 -3.32 40.23
CA TYR A 174 -13.27 -1.94 40.10
C TYR A 174 -14.32 -1.80 39.00
N GLU A 175 -14.20 -2.50 37.88
CA GLU A 175 -15.22 -2.50 36.80
C GLU A 175 -16.50 -3.18 37.27
N ALA A 176 -16.36 -4.33 37.94
CA ALA A 176 -17.48 -5.04 38.55
C ALA A 176 -18.14 -4.20 39.66
N ALA A 177 -17.39 -3.31 40.31
CA ALA A 177 -17.89 -2.40 41.32
C ALA A 177 -18.46 -1.08 40.75
N ILE A 178 -18.33 -0.77 39.44
CA ILE A 178 -18.93 0.44 38.86
C ILE A 178 -20.45 0.52 39.14
N PRO A 179 -21.25 -0.54 38.92
CA PRO A 179 -22.67 -0.52 39.28
C PRO A 179 -22.90 -0.27 40.77
N LEU A 180 -22.06 -0.85 41.63
CA LEU A 180 -22.12 -0.67 43.08
C LEU A 180 -21.79 0.77 43.47
N PHE A 181 -20.80 1.40 42.83
CA PHE A 181 -20.41 2.79 43.08
C PHE A 181 -21.47 3.77 42.57
N ILE A 182 -22.10 3.51 41.43
CA ILE A 182 -23.25 4.30 40.94
C ILE A 182 -24.43 4.17 41.90
N TRP A 183 -24.73 2.95 42.35
CA TRP A 183 -25.79 2.72 43.34
C TRP A 183 -25.51 3.43 44.66
N ALA A 184 -24.28 3.33 45.18
CA ALA A 184 -23.84 4.04 46.38
C ALA A 184 -23.88 5.57 46.20
N TRP A 185 -23.65 6.07 44.98
CA TRP A 185 -23.74 7.48 44.65
C TRP A 185 -25.19 8.02 44.67
N ILE A 186 -26.14 7.24 44.15
CA ILE A 186 -27.57 7.60 44.10
C ILE A 186 -28.23 7.47 45.48
N TYR A 187 -28.02 6.34 46.16
CA TYR A 187 -28.77 5.99 47.38
C TYR A 187 -28.03 6.32 48.68
N ASN A 188 -26.71 6.45 48.63
CA ASN A 188 -25.84 6.69 49.79
C ASN A 188 -26.21 5.89 51.05
N PRO A 189 -26.29 4.55 50.96
CA PRO A 189 -26.77 3.69 52.04
C PRO A 189 -25.86 3.70 53.28
N LEU A 190 -24.62 4.17 53.12
CA LEU A 190 -23.59 4.26 54.16
C LEU A 190 -23.52 5.66 54.77
N GLU A 191 -24.41 6.57 54.38
CA GLU A 191 -24.47 7.96 54.85
C GLU A 191 -23.11 8.69 54.77
N LEU A 192 -22.33 8.37 53.74
CA LEU A 192 -21.00 8.95 53.54
C LEU A 192 -21.12 10.43 53.19
N SER A 193 -20.08 11.21 53.50
CA SER A 193 -20.01 12.61 53.09
C SER A 193 -20.09 12.75 51.57
N LYS A 194 -20.67 13.84 51.07
CA LYS A 194 -20.79 14.10 49.61
C LYS A 194 -19.44 13.99 48.88
N ASN A 195 -18.36 14.40 49.52
CA ASN A 195 -17.01 14.30 48.96
C ASN A 195 -16.55 12.84 48.82
N ALA A 196 -16.82 12.00 49.83
CA ALA A 196 -16.49 10.57 49.78
C ALA A 196 -17.33 9.85 48.71
N VAL A 197 -18.63 10.15 48.63
CA VAL A 197 -19.54 9.59 47.63
C VAL A 197 -19.12 9.97 46.20
N ASN A 198 -18.76 11.23 45.96
CA ASN A 198 -18.24 11.69 44.67
C ASN A 198 -16.90 11.02 44.32
N SER A 199 -16.04 10.81 45.33
CA SER A 199 -14.76 10.12 45.15
C SER A 199 -14.96 8.67 44.69
N LEU A 200 -15.95 7.96 45.22
CA LEU A 200 -16.30 6.60 44.78
C LEU A 200 -16.72 6.53 43.31
N LEU A 201 -17.24 7.62 42.74
CA LEU A 201 -17.58 7.67 41.32
C LEU A 201 -16.35 8.02 40.47
N ILE A 202 -15.45 8.88 40.96
CA ILE A 202 -14.29 9.36 40.18
C ILE A 202 -13.15 8.34 40.16
N TYR A 203 -12.78 7.77 41.31
CA TYR A 203 -11.60 6.89 41.43
C TYR A 203 -11.64 5.66 40.52
N PRO A 204 -12.75 4.91 40.40
CA PRO A 204 -12.83 3.75 39.51
C PRO A 204 -12.69 4.13 38.04
N ASN A 205 -13.24 5.28 37.63
CA ASN A 205 -13.11 5.78 36.26
C ASN A 205 -11.66 6.15 35.91
N ILE A 206 -10.91 6.73 36.86
CA ILE A 206 -9.48 7.02 36.66
C ILE A 206 -8.64 5.73 36.72
N ALA A 207 -8.98 4.80 37.62
CA ALA A 207 -8.31 3.50 37.75
C ALA A 207 -8.42 2.63 36.49
N TRP A 208 -9.37 2.93 35.60
CA TRP A 208 -9.49 2.29 34.29
C TRP A 208 -8.41 2.77 33.28
N ILE A 209 -7.87 4.00 33.41
CA ILE A 209 -6.93 4.56 32.43
C ILE A 209 -5.68 3.67 32.21
N PRO A 210 -4.98 3.19 33.26
CA PRO A 210 -3.84 2.28 33.08
C PRO A 210 -4.20 0.98 32.34
N ARG A 211 -5.42 0.48 32.53
CA ARG A 211 -5.92 -0.72 31.83
C ARG A 211 -6.24 -0.44 30.37
N MET A 212 -6.82 0.73 30.05
CA MET A 212 -7.00 1.16 28.66
C MET A 212 -5.65 1.27 27.93
N TRP A 213 -4.62 1.81 28.59
CA TRP A 213 -3.27 1.87 28.03
C TRP A 213 -2.67 0.49 27.83
N TYR A 214 -2.85 -0.42 28.79
CA TYR A 214 -2.45 -1.82 28.63
C TYR A 214 -3.14 -2.47 27.43
N TRP A 215 -4.47 -2.35 27.31
CA TRP A 215 -5.22 -2.90 26.17
C TRP A 215 -4.77 -2.32 24.84
N ARG A 216 -4.57 -1.00 24.79
CA ARG A 216 -4.04 -0.33 23.60
C ARG A 216 -2.63 -0.81 23.27
N SER A 217 -1.78 -1.11 24.26
CA SER A 217 -0.44 -1.61 24.02
C SER A 217 -0.44 -2.99 23.35
N LEU A 218 -1.45 -3.83 23.61
CA LEU A 218 -1.58 -5.16 22.99
C LEU A 218 -1.89 -5.07 21.49
N GLN A 219 -2.59 -4.03 21.04
CA GLN A 219 -2.93 -3.84 19.63
C GLN A 219 -1.68 -3.70 18.74
N TYR A 220 -0.59 -3.14 19.29
CA TYR A 220 0.67 -2.95 18.57
C TYR A 220 1.65 -4.13 18.73
N LYS A 221 1.25 -5.20 19.42
CA LYS A 221 2.04 -6.44 19.52
C LYS A 221 1.60 -7.42 18.44
N ILE A 222 2.56 -7.88 17.64
CA ILE A 222 2.29 -8.73 16.48
C ILE A 222 2.04 -10.16 16.94
N GLN A 223 0.94 -10.75 16.47
CA GLN A 223 0.64 -12.15 16.73
C GLN A 223 1.27 -13.04 15.67
N LYS A 224 1.10 -12.70 14.38
CA LYS A 224 1.73 -13.44 13.28
C LYS A 224 2.18 -12.49 12.19
N MET A 225 3.27 -12.85 11.53
CA MET A 225 3.73 -12.15 10.34
C MET A 225 3.99 -13.17 9.24
N TYR A 226 3.43 -12.91 8.06
CA TYR A 226 3.60 -13.73 6.88
C TYR A 226 4.26 -12.93 5.77
N LEU A 227 5.18 -13.56 5.05
CA LEU A 227 5.70 -13.04 3.80
C LEU A 227 4.78 -13.49 2.66
N LEU A 228 4.31 -12.55 1.84
CA LEU A 228 3.53 -12.86 0.66
C LEU A 228 4.42 -13.13 -0.55
N ARG A 229 3.94 -14.00 -1.44
CA ARG A 229 4.57 -14.28 -2.72
C ARG A 229 4.79 -13.00 -3.50
N GLY A 230 5.99 -12.85 -4.06
CA GLY A 230 6.47 -11.62 -4.68
C GLY A 230 7.38 -10.79 -3.77
N GLY A 231 7.49 -11.15 -2.49
CA GLY A 231 8.59 -10.73 -1.61
C GLY A 231 8.61 -9.26 -1.20
N LYS A 232 7.57 -8.51 -1.55
CA LYS A 232 7.48 -7.06 -1.30
C LYS A 232 6.54 -6.69 -0.17
N VAL A 233 5.58 -7.55 0.14
CA VAL A 233 4.50 -7.27 1.08
C VAL A 233 4.53 -8.32 2.18
N ALA A 234 4.47 -7.84 3.41
CA ALA A 234 4.25 -8.65 4.60
C ALA A 234 2.80 -8.46 5.06
N LYS A 235 2.16 -9.56 5.44
CA LYS A 235 0.86 -9.58 6.09
C LYS A 235 1.11 -9.67 7.60
N ILE A 236 0.60 -8.70 8.34
CA ILE A 236 0.70 -8.65 9.80
C ILE A 236 -0.69 -8.99 10.35
N GLU A 237 -0.72 -9.91 11.30
CA GLU A 237 -1.92 -10.24 12.07
C GLU A 237 -1.72 -9.78 13.52
N THR A 238 -2.63 -8.93 13.96
CA THR A 238 -2.77 -8.50 15.36
C THR A 238 -4.10 -9.00 15.90
N GLN A 239 -4.24 -9.04 17.23
CA GLN A 239 -5.44 -9.54 17.88
C GLN A 239 -5.94 -8.56 18.94
N SER A 240 -7.24 -8.35 18.97
CA SER A 240 -7.91 -7.63 20.06
C SER A 240 -7.98 -8.50 21.31
N LEU A 241 -8.23 -7.86 22.46
CA LEU A 241 -8.49 -8.59 23.71
C LEU A 241 -9.74 -9.49 23.61
N ALA A 242 -10.73 -9.10 22.80
CA ALA A 242 -11.94 -9.89 22.56
C ALA A 242 -11.69 -11.08 21.63
N GLY A 243 -10.46 -11.22 21.12
CA GLY A 243 -10.07 -12.28 20.22
C GLY A 243 -10.29 -11.96 18.74
N ASP A 244 -10.78 -10.77 18.41
CA ASP A 244 -10.95 -10.31 17.04
C ASP A 244 -9.58 -10.18 16.37
N ARG A 245 -9.47 -10.66 15.13
CA ARG A 245 -8.22 -10.61 14.37
C ARG A 245 -8.25 -9.43 13.42
N PHE A 246 -7.20 -8.63 13.45
CA PHE A 246 -6.98 -7.57 12.48
C PHE A 246 -5.83 -7.98 11.58
N THR A 247 -6.03 -7.82 10.29
CA THR A 247 -5.02 -8.08 9.28
C THR A 247 -4.66 -6.77 8.60
N SER A 248 -3.38 -6.46 8.57
CA SER A 248 -2.82 -5.33 7.86
C SER A 248 -1.76 -5.81 6.87
N TRP A 249 -1.61 -5.06 5.78
CA TRP A 249 -0.61 -5.33 4.75
C TRP A 249 0.37 -4.17 4.72
N VAL A 250 1.65 -4.50 4.83
CA VAL A 250 2.73 -3.53 4.92
C VAL A 250 3.78 -3.89 3.89
N GLU A 251 4.32 -2.89 3.21
CA GLU A 251 5.41 -3.13 2.27
C GLU A 251 6.71 -3.30 3.06
N THR A 252 7.51 -4.32 2.74
CA THR A 252 8.73 -4.67 3.46
C THR A 252 9.69 -3.50 3.63
N TYR A 253 9.80 -2.59 2.66
CA TYR A 253 10.69 -1.43 2.76
C TYR A 253 10.29 -0.40 3.83
N GLN A 254 9.05 -0.45 4.32
CA GLN A 254 8.55 0.46 5.35
C GLN A 254 9.00 0.05 6.76
N PHE A 255 9.65 -1.10 6.90
CA PHE A 255 10.15 -1.57 8.18
C PHE A 255 11.45 -0.86 8.54
N HIS A 256 11.45 -0.20 9.70
CA HIS A 256 12.61 0.44 10.28
C HIS A 256 12.86 -0.11 11.68
N PRO A 257 13.84 -1.02 11.85
CA PRO A 257 14.09 -1.61 13.15
C PRO A 257 14.59 -0.56 14.13
N LEU A 258 14.24 -0.71 15.40
CA LEU A 258 14.70 0.11 16.49
C LEU A 258 15.67 -0.66 17.38
N THR A 259 16.60 0.07 17.98
CA THR A 259 17.48 -0.46 19.04
C THR A 259 16.66 -0.83 20.28
N GLN A 260 17.26 -1.56 21.22
CA GLN A 260 16.65 -1.89 22.50
C GLN A 260 16.16 -0.64 23.27
N ASP A 261 16.85 0.49 23.10
CA ASP A 261 16.49 1.79 23.69
C ASP A 261 15.43 2.56 22.87
N GLN A 262 14.79 1.91 21.89
CA GLN A 262 13.81 2.50 20.97
C GLN A 262 14.35 3.66 20.11
N LYS A 263 15.67 3.70 19.88
CA LYS A 263 16.30 4.68 18.97
C LYS A 263 16.53 4.07 17.59
N ASN A 264 16.52 4.91 16.57
CA ASN A 264 16.83 4.51 15.20
C ASN A 264 18.30 4.06 15.07
N PHE A 265 18.55 3.06 14.22
CA PHE A 265 19.90 2.71 13.82
C PHE A 265 20.44 3.71 12.79
N ASP A 266 21.71 4.10 12.92
CA ASP A 266 22.41 4.90 11.90
C ASP A 266 22.52 4.13 10.57
N ASN A 267 22.68 2.80 10.65
CA ASN A 267 22.60 1.90 9.52
C ASN A 267 21.79 0.65 9.90
N GLN A 268 20.66 0.45 9.22
CA GLN A 268 19.74 -0.67 9.45
C GLN A 268 20.38 -2.04 9.16
N ASP A 269 21.36 -2.09 8.25
CA ASP A 269 22.01 -3.34 7.88
C ASP A 269 22.84 -3.93 9.03
N ASN A 270 23.32 -3.06 9.91
CA ASN A 270 24.10 -3.43 11.09
C ASN A 270 23.22 -3.78 12.30
N ALA A 271 21.90 -3.76 12.15
CA ALA A 271 21.00 -4.11 13.24
C ALA A 271 21.11 -5.61 13.53
N GLU A 272 21.52 -5.95 14.75
CA GLU A 272 21.68 -7.33 15.22
C GLU A 272 20.70 -7.59 16.37
N PHE A 273 19.51 -8.07 16.00
CA PHE A 273 18.41 -8.33 16.93
C PHE A 273 18.06 -9.83 17.07
N LEU A 274 18.75 -10.70 16.32
CA LEU A 274 18.61 -12.15 16.38
C LEU A 274 19.81 -12.79 17.09
N GLU A 275 19.56 -13.78 17.93
CA GLU A 275 20.56 -14.68 18.53
C GLU A 275 21.11 -15.64 17.46
N ASP A 276 22.22 -16.32 17.77
CA ASP A 276 22.83 -17.32 16.88
C ASP A 276 21.86 -18.49 16.55
N GLU A 277 20.91 -18.76 17.45
CA GLU A 277 19.84 -19.74 17.27
C GLU A 277 18.69 -19.23 16.36
N GLY A 278 18.72 -17.96 15.97
CA GLY A 278 17.72 -17.33 15.11
C GLY A 278 16.47 -16.82 15.81
N GLN A 279 16.44 -16.79 17.16
CA GLN A 279 15.38 -16.16 17.95
C GLN A 279 15.72 -14.71 18.31
N LEU A 280 14.73 -13.94 18.80
CA LEU A 280 14.91 -12.54 19.17
C LEU A 280 15.73 -12.36 20.47
N LYS A 281 16.75 -11.50 20.44
CA LYS A 281 17.56 -11.15 21.64
C LYS A 281 16.73 -10.38 22.69
N TYR A 282 15.84 -9.51 22.23
CA TYR A 282 15.01 -8.59 23.03
C TYR A 282 13.68 -8.30 22.33
N GLU A 283 12.73 -7.63 23.00
CA GLU A 283 11.49 -7.16 22.35
C GLU A 283 11.84 -6.14 21.26
N LEU A 284 11.64 -6.51 20.00
CA LEU A 284 12.06 -5.70 18.87
C LEU A 284 10.95 -4.72 18.48
N GLY A 285 11.20 -3.43 18.71
CA GLY A 285 10.38 -2.36 18.14
C GLY A 285 10.76 -2.12 16.68
N VAL A 286 9.75 -1.94 15.83
CA VAL A 286 9.92 -1.55 14.42
C VAL A 286 9.00 -0.37 14.15
N GLN A 287 9.57 0.73 13.68
CA GLN A 287 8.80 1.85 13.17
C GLN A 287 8.37 1.55 11.72
N LEU A 288 7.08 1.74 11.46
CA LEU A 288 6.48 1.68 10.14
C LEU A 288 6.10 3.08 9.67
N ASP A 289 6.49 3.41 8.44
CA ASP A 289 6.13 4.69 7.81
C ASP A 289 4.61 4.86 7.66
N ASN A 290 3.95 3.81 7.18
CA ASN A 290 2.51 3.80 6.96
C ASN A 290 1.93 2.44 7.36
N LEU A 291 0.90 2.45 8.19
CA LEU A 291 0.10 1.28 8.53
C LEU A 291 -1.37 1.58 8.28
N GLN A 292 -2.00 0.77 7.43
CA GLN A 292 -3.43 0.89 7.17
C GLN A 292 -4.22 -0.05 8.08
N GLU A 293 -4.99 0.51 9.00
CA GLU A 293 -5.91 -0.22 9.88
C GLU A 293 -7.32 0.34 9.75
N MET A 294 -8.30 -0.55 9.53
CA MET A 294 -9.74 -0.21 9.48
C MET A 294 -10.07 0.97 8.54
N GLY A 295 -9.38 1.07 7.40
CA GLY A 295 -9.57 2.15 6.42
C GLY A 295 -8.89 3.47 6.78
N THR A 296 -8.22 3.55 7.93
CA THR A 296 -7.40 4.70 8.33
C THR A 296 -5.92 4.41 8.10
N THR A 297 -5.22 5.30 7.43
CA THR A 297 -3.76 5.27 7.32
C THR A 297 -3.14 6.04 8.47
N SER A 298 -2.38 5.34 9.29
CA SER A 298 -1.61 5.95 10.37
C SER A 298 -0.13 5.98 9.98
N GLN A 299 0.56 7.06 10.35
CA GLN A 299 1.96 7.29 10.04
C GLN A 299 2.83 7.10 11.29
N ASP A 300 4.08 6.71 11.09
CA ASP A 300 5.09 6.58 12.15
C ASP A 300 4.63 5.70 13.33
N ILE A 301 4.03 4.54 13.03
CA ILE A 301 3.59 3.60 14.07
C ILE A 301 4.74 2.69 14.44
N VAL A 302 4.98 2.53 15.75
CA VAL A 302 5.88 1.50 16.28
C VAL A 302 5.08 0.25 16.58
N ILE A 303 5.42 -0.85 15.89
CA ILE A 303 4.95 -2.20 16.16
C ILE A 303 6.03 -2.98 16.91
N ASN A 304 5.61 -3.88 17.79
CA ASN A 304 6.54 -4.63 18.65
C ASN A 304 6.44 -6.14 18.38
N PHE A 305 7.59 -6.77 18.18
CA PHE A 305 7.78 -8.21 18.21
C PHE A 305 8.21 -8.63 19.61
N MET A 306 7.53 -9.62 20.18
CA MET A 306 7.81 -10.11 21.52
C MET A 306 9.00 -11.05 21.53
N LYS A 307 9.83 -10.96 22.57
CA LYS A 307 10.98 -11.86 22.74
C LYS A 307 10.54 -13.33 22.83
N GLU A 308 9.43 -13.59 23.51
CA GLU A 308 8.87 -14.93 23.70
C GLU A 308 8.17 -15.49 22.46
N GLY A 309 8.18 -14.75 21.34
CA GLY A 309 7.71 -15.25 20.05
C GLY A 309 8.67 -16.25 19.41
N THR A 310 8.15 -17.01 18.46
CA THR A 310 8.92 -17.95 17.65
C THR A 310 9.16 -17.36 16.27
N VAL A 311 10.44 -17.23 15.90
CA VAL A 311 10.88 -16.94 14.54
C VAL A 311 11.02 -18.27 13.79
N HIS A 312 10.26 -18.45 12.70
CA HIS A 312 10.24 -19.69 11.90
C HIS A 312 11.32 -19.70 10.81
N HIS A 313 11.58 -18.52 10.23
CA HIS A 313 12.57 -18.33 9.18
C HIS A 313 13.45 -17.12 9.52
N PRO A 314 14.53 -17.32 10.30
CA PRO A 314 15.36 -16.23 10.82
C PRO A 314 15.93 -15.32 9.73
N GLU A 315 16.45 -15.92 8.66
CA GLU A 315 17.02 -15.19 7.52
C GLU A 315 15.98 -14.29 6.82
N LEU A 316 14.78 -14.81 6.58
CA LEU A 316 13.69 -14.06 5.96
C LEU A 316 13.16 -12.97 6.90
N PHE A 317 13.02 -13.29 8.18
CA PHE A 317 12.59 -12.36 9.22
C PHE A 317 13.53 -11.15 9.26
N GLU A 318 14.83 -11.41 9.34
CA GLU A 318 15.86 -10.37 9.40
C GLU A 318 15.81 -9.47 8.16
N ALA A 319 15.76 -10.07 6.96
CA ALA A 319 15.70 -9.32 5.72
C ALA A 319 14.43 -8.44 5.60
N ILE A 320 13.27 -8.97 6.00
CA ILE A 320 12.01 -8.22 6.02
C ILE A 320 12.09 -7.03 6.97
N VAL A 321 12.52 -7.28 8.21
CA VAL A 321 12.56 -6.24 9.24
C VAL A 321 13.62 -5.16 8.92
N LYS A 322 14.71 -5.52 8.24
CA LYS A 322 15.72 -4.58 7.73
C LYS A 322 15.28 -3.82 6.47
N GLY A 323 14.08 -4.07 5.94
CA GLY A 323 13.55 -3.31 4.81
C GLY A 323 13.89 -3.83 3.42
N TYR A 324 14.35 -5.08 3.29
CA TYR A 324 14.70 -5.66 1.99
C TYR A 324 13.48 -6.22 1.26
N ASN A 325 13.44 -6.02 -0.06
CA ASN A 325 12.56 -6.80 -0.92
C ASN A 325 13.16 -8.20 -1.10
N ILE A 326 12.39 -9.24 -0.81
CA ILE A 326 12.86 -10.61 -0.94
C ILE A 326 12.75 -11.06 -2.39
N ASP A 327 13.83 -11.60 -2.95
CA ASP A 327 13.79 -12.24 -4.26
C ASP A 327 13.13 -13.62 -4.15
N THR A 328 11.87 -13.69 -4.57
CA THR A 328 11.10 -14.94 -4.65
C THR A 328 11.21 -15.55 -6.05
N SER A 329 12.39 -15.55 -6.68
CA SER A 329 12.61 -16.21 -7.97
C SER A 329 12.68 -17.73 -7.82
N ASP A 330 13.32 -18.20 -6.73
CA ASP A 330 13.53 -19.60 -6.40
C ASP A 330 12.57 -20.02 -5.26
N TYR A 331 11.34 -20.41 -5.60
CA TYR A 331 10.32 -20.85 -4.64
C TYR A 331 9.56 -22.10 -5.09
N VAL A 332 9.04 -22.83 -4.10
CA VAL A 332 8.16 -23.98 -4.28
C VAL A 332 6.81 -23.66 -3.64
N ILE A 333 5.72 -24.16 -4.22
CA ILE A 333 4.40 -24.06 -3.61
C ILE A 333 4.05 -25.43 -3.07
N ASN A 334 3.87 -25.51 -1.75
CA ASN A 334 3.34 -26.69 -1.12
C ASN A 334 1.81 -26.75 -1.35
N THR A 335 1.38 -27.65 -2.23
CA THR A 335 -0.04 -27.88 -2.56
C THR A 335 -0.70 -28.91 -1.65
N ALA A 336 0.04 -29.57 -0.76
CA ALA A 336 -0.50 -30.52 0.19
C ALA A 336 -1.20 -29.76 1.34
N ASN A 337 -2.53 -29.69 1.29
CA ASN A 337 -3.34 -29.01 2.30
C ASN A 337 -3.36 -29.78 3.64
N ASN A 338 -2.91 -29.14 4.72
CA ASN A 338 -3.29 -29.53 6.09
C ASN A 338 -4.10 -28.46 6.84
N LEU A 339 -4.38 -27.30 6.24
CA LEU A 339 -5.22 -26.29 6.87
C LEU A 339 -6.71 -26.66 6.69
N ARG A 340 -7.29 -27.30 7.71
CA ARG A 340 -8.73 -27.53 7.78
C ARG A 340 -9.43 -26.24 8.18
N ALA A 341 -10.47 -25.87 7.43
CA ALA A 341 -11.35 -24.80 7.83
C ALA A 341 -11.96 -25.12 9.21
N ARG A 342 -11.77 -24.21 10.19
CA ARG A 342 -12.24 -24.28 11.59
C ARG A 342 -11.39 -25.09 12.60
N GLU A 343 -10.17 -25.51 12.28
CA GLU A 343 -9.28 -25.95 13.36
C GLU A 343 -8.85 -24.75 14.21
N GLY A 344 -9.00 -24.88 15.53
CA GLY A 344 -8.49 -23.89 16.48
C GLY A 344 -6.97 -23.89 16.39
N ASN A 345 -6.39 -22.78 15.92
CA ASN A 345 -4.95 -22.54 15.97
C ASN A 345 -4.51 -22.38 17.44
N HIS A 346 -4.49 -23.47 18.19
CA HIS A 346 -3.64 -23.60 19.36
C HIS A 346 -2.23 -23.79 18.81
N ASN A 347 -1.34 -22.87 19.21
CA ASN A 347 0.07 -22.80 18.85
C ASN A 347 0.68 -24.17 18.50
N HIS A 348 1.03 -24.34 17.23
CA HIS A 348 2.21 -25.11 16.85
C HIS A 348 3.38 -24.14 16.79
#